data_AF-A0A966HNS3-F1
#
_entry.id   AF-A0A966HNS3-F1
#
_cell.length_a   1.000
_cell.length_b   1.000
_cell.length_c   1.000
_cell.angle_alpha   90.00
_cell.angle_beta   90.00
_cell.angle_gamma   90.00
#
_symmetry.space_group_name_H-M   'P 1'
#
loop_
_entity.id
_entity.type
_entity.pdbx_description
1 polymer ?
#
loop_
_entity_poly.entity_id
_entity_poly.type
_entity_poly.pdbx_seq_one_letter_code
_entity_poly.pdbx_strand_id
1 'polypeptide(L)'
;MSEKDSNFNQNEIKPVHTNKVGGSPFKGVVGWIDNRLPIIRMFKYEYLDFQVPKNLSYLWSLGGILMICLIFLIVTGLVLGMHYKPSSSEAFVSVEKIMRDVNYGWLLR
;
A
#
# COMPACT_ATOMS: atom_id res chain seq x y z
N MET A 1 -30.14 3.29 -34.14
CA MET A 1 -29.64 3.66 -32.79
C MET A 1 -28.16 4.04 -32.88
N SER A 2 -27.78 4.93 -33.81
CA SER A 2 -26.40 5.36 -34.05
C SER A 2 -26.45 6.78 -34.63
N GLU A 3 -26.81 7.75 -33.80
CA GLU A 3 -26.91 9.15 -34.26
C GLU A 3 -26.85 10.16 -33.10
N LYS A 4 -25.97 9.93 -32.10
CA LYS A 4 -25.70 10.92 -31.04
C LYS A 4 -24.23 11.28 -30.84
N ASP A 5 -23.35 10.81 -31.72
CA ASP A 5 -21.89 10.97 -31.55
C ASP A 5 -21.31 12.00 -32.53
N SER A 6 -22.13 12.57 -33.42
CA SER A 6 -21.72 13.44 -34.54
C SER A 6 -21.58 14.93 -34.20
N ASN A 7 -21.87 15.34 -32.96
CA ASN A 7 -21.76 16.73 -32.51
C ASN A 7 -20.73 16.90 -31.38
N PHE A 8 -19.60 16.19 -31.47
CA PHE A 8 -18.47 16.46 -30.60
C PHE A 8 -17.73 17.71 -31.11
N ASN A 9 -17.91 18.82 -30.38
CA ASN A 9 -17.28 20.09 -30.71
C ASN A 9 -15.77 19.97 -30.49
N GLN A 10 -15.01 19.84 -31.58
CA GLN A 10 -13.54 19.73 -31.59
C GLN A 10 -12.85 20.89 -30.83
N ASN A 11 -13.55 22.01 -30.59
CA ASN A 11 -13.03 23.16 -29.85
C ASN A 11 -12.98 22.96 -28.32
N GLU A 12 -13.61 21.92 -27.77
CA GLU A 12 -13.49 21.55 -26.34
C GLU A 12 -12.36 20.56 -26.05
N ILE A 13 -11.75 19.99 -27.11
CA ILE A 13 -10.59 19.12 -26.96
C ILE A 13 -9.36 20.01 -26.77
N LYS A 14 -9.09 20.40 -25.54
CA LYS A 14 -7.78 20.96 -25.20
C LYS A 14 -6.74 19.86 -25.42
N PRO A 15 -5.73 20.03 -26.29
CA PRO A 15 -4.67 19.04 -26.42
C PRO A 15 -4.02 18.90 -25.06
N VAL A 16 -4.16 17.72 -24.47
CA VAL A 16 -3.49 17.38 -23.23
C VAL A 16 -2.01 17.34 -23.56
N HIS A 17 -1.29 18.43 -23.27
CA HIS A 17 0.16 18.47 -23.38
C HIS A 17 0.71 17.37 -22.49
N THR A 18 1.15 16.30 -23.13
CA THR A 18 1.60 15.10 -22.46
C THR A 18 2.98 14.81 -22.96
N ASN A 19 3.95 15.01 -22.07
CA ASN A 19 5.24 14.36 -22.20
C ASN A 19 5.00 12.87 -21.88
N LYS A 20 4.29 12.15 -22.76
CA LYS A 20 4.23 10.68 -22.72
C LYS A 20 5.63 10.24 -23.09
N VAL A 21 6.36 9.76 -22.10
CA VAL A 21 7.52 8.94 -22.35
C VAL A 21 6.92 7.56 -22.64
N GLY A 22 7.13 7.01 -23.85
CA GLY A 22 6.73 5.65 -24.25
C GLY A 22 5.25 5.23 -24.05
N GLY A 23 5.01 3.91 -24.04
CA GLY A 23 3.67 3.27 -23.99
C GLY A 23 3.00 3.25 -22.61
N SER A 24 3.50 4.04 -21.67
CA SER A 24 2.95 4.18 -20.31
C SER A 24 1.78 5.20 -20.28
N PRO A 25 0.70 4.95 -19.53
CA PRO A 25 -0.40 5.91 -19.38
C PRO A 25 -0.06 7.09 -18.45
N PHE A 26 1.09 7.04 -17.77
CA PHE A 26 1.54 8.03 -16.79
C PHE A 26 2.44 9.09 -17.41
N LYS A 27 2.45 10.29 -16.83
CA LYS A 27 3.26 11.42 -17.28
C LYS A 27 4.44 11.71 -16.35
N GLY A 28 5.50 12.30 -16.90
CA GLY A 28 6.65 12.77 -16.13
C GLY A 28 7.53 11.63 -15.60
N VAL A 29 8.11 11.80 -14.42
CA VAL A 29 9.01 10.81 -13.77
C VAL A 29 8.32 9.45 -13.62
N VAL A 30 7.02 9.45 -13.34
CA VAL A 30 6.19 8.23 -13.23
C VAL A 30 6.05 7.51 -14.58
N GLY A 31 5.95 8.24 -15.69
CA GLY A 31 5.97 7.65 -17.03
C GLY A 31 7.36 7.12 -17.40
N TRP A 32 8.42 7.85 -17.08
CA TRP A 32 9.79 7.40 -17.33
C TRP A 32 10.11 6.09 -16.59
N ILE A 33 9.72 5.97 -15.31
CA ILE A 33 9.94 4.73 -14.54
C ILE A 33 9.10 3.59 -15.09
N ASP A 34 7.83 3.82 -15.45
CA ASP A 34 6.93 2.77 -15.96
C ASP A 34 7.41 2.19 -17.31
N ASN A 35 8.11 2.98 -18.13
CA ASN A 35 8.72 2.45 -19.37
C ASN A 35 9.96 1.57 -19.13
N ARG A 36 10.68 1.78 -18.03
CA ARG A 36 11.87 0.99 -17.67
C ARG A 36 11.46 -0.24 -16.87
N LEU A 37 10.62 -0.05 -15.86
CA LEU A 37 10.03 -1.10 -15.05
C LEU A 37 8.52 -0.83 -14.91
N PRO A 38 7.65 -1.62 -15.55
CA PRO A 38 6.20 -1.41 -15.54
C PRO A 38 5.54 -1.87 -14.22
N ILE A 39 6.11 -1.51 -13.07
CA ILE A 39 5.61 -1.90 -11.74
C ILE A 39 4.24 -1.27 -11.48
N ILE A 40 4.12 0.01 -11.80
CA ILE A 40 2.94 0.81 -11.47
C ILE A 40 1.77 0.34 -12.32
N ARG A 41 2.01 0.09 -13.61
CA ARG A 41 1.01 -0.49 -14.49
C ARG A 41 0.56 -1.89 -14.06
N MET A 42 1.49 -2.79 -13.72
CA MET A 42 1.16 -4.14 -13.22
C MET A 42 0.31 -4.09 -11.95
N PHE A 43 0.72 -3.28 -10.97
CA PHE A 43 0.00 -3.14 -9.71
C PHE A 43 -1.43 -2.63 -9.89
N LYS A 44 -1.67 -1.70 -10.82
CA LYS A 44 -3.03 -1.21 -11.08
C LYS A 44 -3.92 -2.27 -11.71
N TYR A 45 -3.41 -3.01 -12.70
CA TYR A 45 -4.19 -4.06 -13.36
C TYR A 45 -4.47 -5.26 -12.45
N GLU A 46 -3.48 -5.67 -11.65
CA GLU A 46 -3.61 -6.86 -10.79
C GLU A 46 -4.36 -6.58 -9.49
N TYR A 47 -4.16 -5.40 -8.88
CA TYR A 47 -4.65 -5.13 -7.52
C TYR A 47 -5.87 -4.20 -7.49
N LEU A 48 -5.99 -3.26 -8.44
CA LEU A 48 -7.09 -2.26 -8.42
C LEU A 48 -8.22 -2.62 -9.39
N ASP A 49 -7.90 -3.13 -10.57
CA ASP A 49 -8.90 -3.46 -11.60
C ASP A 49 -9.43 -4.91 -11.50
N PHE A 50 -9.05 -5.65 -10.46
CA PHE A 50 -9.51 -7.03 -10.27
C PHE A 50 -10.99 -7.07 -9.88
N GLN A 51 -11.82 -7.63 -10.77
CA GLN A 51 -13.26 -7.75 -10.55
C GLN A 51 -13.58 -8.92 -9.61
N VAL A 52 -13.96 -8.61 -8.37
CA VAL A 52 -14.36 -9.61 -7.38
C VAL A 52 -15.88 -9.87 -7.40
N PRO A 53 -16.32 -11.13 -7.33
CA PRO A 53 -17.75 -11.46 -7.35
C PRO A 53 -18.47 -10.92 -6.11
N LYS A 54 -19.67 -10.35 -6.28
CA LYS A 54 -20.41 -9.64 -5.21
C LYS A 54 -20.93 -10.54 -4.07
N ASN A 55 -20.89 -11.87 -4.23
CA ASN A 55 -21.36 -12.85 -3.24
C ASN A 55 -20.19 -13.54 -2.51
N LEU A 56 -19.36 -12.74 -1.87
CA LEU A 56 -18.13 -13.17 -1.22
C LEU A 56 -18.33 -13.31 0.29
N SER A 57 -17.89 -14.44 0.86
CA SER A 57 -18.00 -14.71 2.31
C SER A 57 -17.04 -13.83 3.12
N TYR A 58 -17.41 -13.52 4.37
CA TYR A 58 -16.55 -12.81 5.33
C TYR A 58 -15.18 -13.47 5.54
N LEU A 59 -15.04 -14.77 5.26
CA LEU A 59 -13.76 -15.46 5.35
C LEU A 59 -12.73 -14.98 4.32
N TRP A 60 -13.15 -14.37 3.22
CA TRP A 60 -12.24 -13.87 2.18
C TRP A 60 -11.56 -12.54 2.57
N SER A 61 -12.21 -11.71 3.40
CA SER A 61 -11.58 -10.49 3.93
C SER A 61 -10.58 -10.76 5.07
N LEU A 62 -10.56 -11.97 5.64
CA LEU A 62 -9.59 -12.37 6.66
C LEU A 62 -8.14 -12.31 6.15
N GLY A 63 -7.89 -12.58 4.87
CA GLY A 63 -6.55 -12.45 4.30
C GLY A 63 -6.03 -11.01 4.37
N GLY A 64 -6.89 -10.03 4.07
CA GLY A 64 -6.53 -8.61 4.15
C GLY A 64 -6.31 -8.14 5.60
N ILE A 65 -7.18 -8.57 6.53
CA ILE A 65 -7.00 -8.24 7.95
C ILE A 65 -5.72 -8.85 8.52
N LEU A 66 -5.35 -10.06 8.08
CA LEU A 66 -4.12 -10.75 8.51
C LEU A 66 -2.87 -10.04 8.00
N MET A 67 -2.89 -9.56 6.75
CA MET A 67 -1.78 -8.78 6.18
C MET A 67 -1.52 -7.51 6.99
N ILE A 68 -2.59 -6.81 7.39
CA ILE A 68 -2.48 -5.64 8.28
C ILE A 68 -1.93 -6.05 9.65
N CYS A 69 -2.46 -7.12 10.25
CA CYS A 69 -2.00 -7.64 11.54
C CYS A 69 -0.50 -7.97 11.53
N LEU A 70 0.00 -8.61 10.47
CA LEU A 70 1.40 -8.95 10.32
C LEU A 70 2.30 -7.71 10.31
N ILE A 71 1.92 -6.66 9.59
CA ILE A 71 2.68 -5.41 9.54
C ILE A 71 2.77 -4.79 10.94
N PHE A 72 1.65 -4.77 11.69
CA PHE A 72 1.65 -4.31 13.08
C PHE A 72 2.57 -5.14 13.96
N LEU A 73 2.56 -6.47 13.83
CA LEU A 73 3.46 -7.35 14.60
C LEU A 73 4.93 -7.11 14.28
N ILE A 74 5.30 -6.87 13.03
CA ILE A 74 6.68 -6.55 12.64
C ILE A 74 7.12 -5.21 13.24
N VAL A 75 6.29 -4.18 13.13
CA VAL A 75 6.64 -2.83 13.64
C VAL A 75 6.79 -2.86 15.16
N THR A 76 5.79 -3.40 15.88
CA THR A 76 5.82 -3.50 17.34
C THR A 76 6.95 -4.43 17.80
N GLY A 77 7.16 -5.56 17.12
CA GLY A 77 8.25 -6.50 17.43
C GLY A 77 9.64 -5.90 17.25
N LEU A 78 9.85 -5.08 16.21
CA LEU A 78 11.14 -4.41 15.97
C LEU A 78 11.43 -3.38 17.06
N VAL A 79 10.42 -2.61 17.50
CA VAL A 79 10.57 -1.67 18.61
C VAL A 79 10.89 -2.39 19.92
N LEU A 80 10.21 -3.49 20.23
CA LEU A 80 10.53 -4.30 21.41
C LEU A 80 11.94 -4.91 21.34
N GLY A 81 12.34 -5.41 20.16
CA GLY A 81 13.66 -6.00 19.94
C GLY A 81 14.82 -5.03 20.20
N MET A 82 14.65 -3.74 19.92
CA MET A 82 15.67 -2.73 20.21
C MET A 82 15.88 -2.49 21.71
N HIS A 83 14.85 -2.73 22.53
CA HIS A 83 14.88 -2.51 23.98
C HIS A 83 15.01 -3.80 24.80
N TYR A 84 15.00 -4.97 24.17
CA TYR A 84 15.09 -6.27 24.85
C TYR A 84 16.54 -6.77 24.99
N LYS A 85 16.96 -7.10 26.21
CA LYS A 85 18.22 -7.82 26.46
C LYS A 85 17.97 -9.33 26.69
N PRO A 86 18.50 -10.23 25.84
CA PRO A 86 18.27 -11.67 25.95
C PRO A 86 19.21 -12.33 26.98
N SER A 87 19.13 -11.93 28.25
CA SER A 87 19.84 -12.58 29.37
C SER A 87 18.82 -13.05 30.41
N SER A 88 18.97 -14.27 30.93
CA SER A 88 18.04 -14.87 31.91
C SER A 88 17.91 -14.08 33.21
N SER A 89 18.93 -13.29 33.58
CA SER A 89 18.91 -12.42 34.77
C SER A 89 18.26 -11.04 34.51
N GLU A 90 18.37 -10.53 33.28
CA GLU A 90 17.95 -9.15 32.92
C GLU A 90 16.64 -9.10 32.14
N ALA A 91 16.12 -10.25 31.69
CA ALA A 91 14.92 -10.33 30.85
C ALA A 91 13.69 -9.71 31.52
N PHE A 92 13.51 -9.90 32.84
CA PHE A 92 12.39 -9.34 33.59
C PHE A 92 12.53 -7.82 33.76
N VAL A 93 13.74 -7.36 34.11
CA VAL A 93 14.06 -5.94 34.31
C VAL A 93 13.96 -5.14 33.01
N SER A 94 14.33 -5.75 31.87
CA SER A 94 14.23 -5.15 30.54
C SER A 94 12.78 -4.85 30.14
N VAL A 95 11.84 -5.75 30.46
CA VAL A 95 10.40 -5.56 30.16
C VAL A 95 9.79 -4.50 31.07
N GLU A 96 10.14 -4.50 32.36
CA GLU A 96 9.67 -3.47 33.30
C GLU A 96 10.16 -2.08 32.91
N LYS A 97 11.41 -1.97 32.44
CA LYS A 97 11.97 -0.74 31.89
C LYS A 97 11.22 -0.25 30.65
N ILE A 98 10.82 -1.15 29.75
CA ILE A 98 10.00 -0.80 28.58
C ILE A 98 8.64 -0.23 29.02
N MET A 99 8.03 -0.75 30.09
CA MET A 99 6.72 -0.27 30.53
C MET A 99 6.76 1.09 31.25
N ARG A 100 7.88 1.47 31.85
CA ARG A 100 7.98 2.71 32.65
C ARG A 100 8.77 3.83 31.98
N ASP A 101 9.80 3.49 31.19
CA ASP A 101 10.74 4.49 30.63
C ASP A 101 10.54 4.76 29.13
N VAL A 102 9.80 3.91 28.40
CA VAL A 102 9.57 4.08 26.95
C VAL A 102 8.25 4.81 26.71
N ASN A 103 8.33 5.92 25.97
CA ASN A 103 7.14 6.68 25.57
C ASN A 103 6.26 5.80 24.66
N TYR A 104 4.98 5.62 25.01
CA TYR A 104 4.05 4.62 24.45
C TYR A 104 4.35 3.14 24.77
N GLY A 105 5.19 2.84 25.76
CA GLY A 105 5.43 1.47 26.25
C GLY A 105 4.16 0.73 26.72
N TRP A 106 3.13 1.48 27.13
CA TRP A 106 1.80 0.93 27.46
C TRP A 106 0.99 0.46 26.25
N LEU A 107 1.21 1.03 25.05
CA LEU A 107 0.49 0.70 23.81
C LEU A 107 1.16 -0.41 22.99
N LEU A 108 2.44 -0.69 23.28
CA LEU A 108 3.25 -1.72 22.64
C LEU A 108 3.22 -3.07 23.39
N ARG A 109 2.50 -3.14 24.52
CA ARG A 109 2.14 -4.40 25.20
C ARG A 109 0.88 -4.97 24.58
#